data_AF-A0A2D5V108-F1
#
_entry.id   AF-A0A2D5V108-F1
#
_cell.length_a   1.000
_cell.length_b   1.000
_cell.length_c   1.000
_cell.angle_alpha   90.00
_cell.angle_beta   90.00
_cell.angle_gamma   90.00
#
_symmetry.space_group_name_H-M   'P 1'
#
loop_
_entity.id
_entity.type
_entity.pdbx_description
1 polymer ?
#
loop_
_entity_poly.entity_id
_entity_poly.type
_entity_poly.pdbx_seq_one_letter_code
_entity_poly.pdbx_strand_id
1 'polypeptide(L)'
;MSFTSFLAILGKGYLEILKAPFKDLTILWQLAPLILIWLLMEYYFETHTGEKLGWNSAVGNAISLFWICISMMNIIFLKDIFSWGKFFVILFMLLYAIFIGYISFRHSFSENITFALAHTFIIYYIAIFVVLWSFGSLSPSWYVILDIIILFSILSLIRYFIRKHFASNTSSGSSNAPF
;
A
#
# COMPACT_ATOMS: atom_id res chain seq x y z
N MET A 1 -11.91 -10.80 28.57
CA MET A 1 -11.28 -11.70 27.58
C MET A 1 -9.90 -12.05 28.11
N SER A 2 -9.48 -13.32 28.08
CA SER A 2 -8.11 -13.69 28.50
C SER A 2 -7.09 -13.30 27.44
N PHE A 3 -5.84 -13.10 27.84
CA PHE A 3 -4.73 -12.79 26.93
C PHE A 3 -4.54 -13.88 25.85
N THR A 4 -4.70 -15.15 26.23
CA THR A 4 -4.60 -16.28 25.30
C THR A 4 -5.71 -16.28 24.25
N SER A 5 -6.95 -15.97 24.64
CA SER A 5 -8.05 -15.83 23.70
C SER A 5 -7.84 -14.64 22.75
N PHE A 6 -7.29 -13.54 23.26
CA PHE A 6 -6.94 -12.38 22.43
C PHE A 6 -5.88 -12.73 21.37
N LEU A 7 -4.77 -13.36 21.77
CA LEU A 7 -3.73 -13.82 20.84
C LEU A 7 -4.26 -14.82 19.81
N ALA A 8 -5.13 -15.73 20.22
CA ALA A 8 -5.74 -16.69 19.30
C ALA A 8 -6.63 -16.00 18.25
N ILE A 9 -7.27 -14.89 18.58
CA ILE A 9 -8.08 -14.15 17.62
C ILE A 9 -7.21 -13.36 16.64
N LEU A 10 -6.16 -12.68 17.10
CA LEU A 10 -5.18 -12.03 16.22
C LEU A 10 -4.52 -13.03 15.26
N GLY A 11 -4.18 -14.22 15.75
CA GLY A 11 -3.63 -15.29 14.89
C GLY A 11 -4.59 -15.71 13.78
N LYS A 12 -5.90 -15.67 14.01
CA LYS A 12 -6.90 -16.02 12.99
C LYS A 12 -7.01 -14.97 11.90
N GLY A 13 -7.08 -13.68 12.24
CA GLY A 13 -7.19 -12.63 11.22
C GLY A 13 -5.90 -12.50 10.41
N TYR A 14 -4.72 -12.67 11.03
CA TYR A 14 -3.45 -12.74 10.30
C TYR A 14 -3.41 -13.90 9.29
N LEU A 15 -3.83 -15.10 9.70
CA LEU A 15 -3.94 -16.24 8.80
C LEU A 15 -4.99 -16.02 7.69
N GLU A 16 -6.08 -15.30 7.97
CA GLU A 16 -7.07 -14.92 6.97
C GLU A 16 -6.43 -14.01 5.90
N ILE A 17 -5.66 -13.00 6.32
CA ILE A 17 -4.95 -12.08 5.42
C ILE A 17 -3.93 -12.83 4.55
N LEU A 18 -3.11 -13.70 5.15
CA LEU A 18 -2.11 -14.46 4.40
C LEU A 18 -2.71 -15.44 3.40
N LYS A 19 -3.87 -16.02 3.70
CA LYS A 19 -4.56 -16.96 2.81
C LYS A 19 -5.40 -16.26 1.75
N ALA A 20 -5.82 -15.01 1.97
CA ALA A 20 -6.73 -14.28 1.09
C ALA A 20 -6.26 -14.21 -0.38
N PRO A 21 -4.97 -13.92 -0.70
CA PRO A 21 -4.48 -13.93 -2.08
C PRO A 21 -4.65 -15.26 -2.82
N PHE A 22 -4.68 -16.37 -2.08
CA PHE A 22 -4.68 -17.73 -2.64
C PHE A 22 -6.08 -18.34 -2.76
N LYS A 23 -7.14 -17.60 -2.37
CA LYS A 23 -8.53 -18.06 -2.51
C LYS A 23 -9.03 -18.06 -3.95
N ASP A 24 -8.52 -17.14 -4.79
CA ASP A 24 -8.82 -17.01 -6.21
C ASP A 24 -7.55 -16.54 -6.94
N LEU A 25 -7.08 -17.31 -7.93
CA LEU A 25 -5.87 -16.98 -8.70
C LEU A 25 -5.97 -15.63 -9.41
N THR A 26 -7.18 -15.17 -9.74
CA THR A 26 -7.42 -13.82 -10.31
C THR A 26 -6.91 -12.72 -9.37
N ILE A 27 -6.93 -12.94 -8.05
CA ILE A 27 -6.41 -11.99 -7.07
C ILE A 27 -4.91 -11.84 -7.23
N LEU A 28 -4.18 -12.94 -7.41
CA LEU A 28 -2.74 -12.90 -7.63
C LEU A 28 -2.39 -12.09 -8.88
N TRP A 29 -3.18 -12.20 -9.95
CA TRP A 29 -2.98 -11.38 -11.15
C TRP A 29 -3.19 -9.89 -10.94
N GLN A 30 -4.02 -9.49 -9.97
CA GLN A 30 -4.19 -8.09 -9.58
C GLN A 30 -3.08 -7.63 -8.61
N LEU A 31 -2.68 -8.50 -7.68
CA LEU A 31 -1.66 -8.18 -6.67
C LEU A 31 -0.23 -8.22 -7.23
N ALA A 32 0.08 -9.09 -8.18
CA ALA A 32 1.42 -9.24 -8.74
C ALA A 32 2.00 -7.92 -9.29
N PRO A 33 1.32 -7.18 -10.19
CA PRO A 33 1.84 -5.89 -10.66
C PRO A 33 1.94 -4.86 -9.53
N LEU A 34 1.00 -4.86 -8.56
CA LEU A 34 1.07 -3.95 -7.42
C LEU A 34 2.27 -4.20 -6.53
N ILE A 35 2.51 -5.46 -6.15
CA ILE A 35 3.63 -5.87 -5.31
C ILE A 35 4.93 -5.61 -6.05
N LEU A 36 5.01 -5.91 -7.35
CA LEU A 36 6.19 -5.65 -8.15
C LEU A 36 6.53 -4.16 -8.19
N ILE A 37 5.56 -3.30 -8.53
CA ILE A 37 5.78 -1.85 -8.58
C ILE A 37 6.14 -1.32 -7.18
N TRP A 38 5.46 -1.79 -6.14
CA TRP A 38 5.76 -1.38 -4.77
C TRP A 38 7.21 -1.70 -4.39
N LEU A 39 7.66 -2.94 -4.61
CA LEU A 39 9.02 -3.37 -4.30
C LEU A 39 10.06 -2.61 -5.14
N LEU A 40 9.81 -2.43 -6.44
CA LEU A 40 10.69 -1.67 -7.32
C LEU A 40 10.82 -0.21 -6.88
N MET A 41 9.70 0.43 -6.52
CA MET A 41 9.70 1.83 -6.09
C MET A 41 10.38 2.01 -4.73
N GLU A 42 10.15 1.13 -3.76
CA GLU A 42 10.87 1.18 -2.48
C GLU A 42 12.38 0.96 -2.69
N TYR A 43 12.77 -0.05 -3.47
CA TYR A 43 14.17 -0.30 -3.79
C TYR A 43 14.83 0.89 -4.53
N TYR A 44 14.12 1.47 -5.49
CA TYR A 44 14.60 2.61 -6.27
C TYR A 44 14.91 3.81 -5.36
N PHE A 45 13.98 4.22 -4.50
CA PHE A 45 14.17 5.37 -3.60
C PHE A 45 15.16 5.11 -2.47
N GLU A 46 15.35 3.84 -2.07
CA GLU A 46 16.38 3.48 -1.11
C GLU A 46 17.79 3.53 -1.73
N THR A 47 17.90 3.24 -3.02
CA THR A 47 19.18 3.33 -3.75
C THR A 47 19.52 4.78 -4.10
N HIS A 48 18.53 5.58 -4.50
CA HIS A 48 18.70 6.96 -4.96
C HIS A 48 18.30 7.94 -3.85
N THR A 49 18.94 7.88 -2.68
CA THR A 49 18.58 8.71 -1.51
C THR A 49 18.69 10.22 -1.75
N GLY A 50 19.44 10.64 -2.77
CA GLY A 50 19.53 12.04 -3.20
C GLY A 50 18.32 12.53 -4.01
N GLU A 51 17.52 11.60 -4.57
CA GLU A 51 16.29 11.92 -5.26
C GLU A 51 15.14 12.06 -4.26
N LYS A 52 14.59 13.27 -4.16
CA LYS A 52 13.38 13.49 -3.37
C LYS A 52 12.20 12.89 -4.11
N LEU A 53 11.31 12.20 -3.39
CA LEU A 53 9.97 11.91 -3.90
C LEU A 53 9.27 13.24 -4.22
N GLY A 54 9.27 13.59 -5.50
CA GLY A 54 8.64 14.79 -6.00
C GLY A 54 7.20 14.56 -6.43
N TRP A 55 6.59 15.60 -6.99
CA TRP A 55 5.24 15.54 -7.56
C TRP A 55 5.07 14.43 -8.61
N ASN A 56 6.12 14.11 -9.39
CA ASN A 56 6.09 13.02 -10.36
C ASN A 56 5.77 11.65 -9.73
N SER A 57 6.40 11.35 -8.58
CA SER A 57 6.15 10.09 -7.87
C SER A 57 4.75 10.06 -7.26
N ALA A 58 4.27 11.21 -6.76
CA ALA A 58 2.92 11.36 -6.24
C ALA A 58 1.86 11.14 -7.34
N VAL A 59 2.07 11.70 -8.54
CA VAL A 59 1.23 11.45 -9.72
C VAL A 59 1.26 9.97 -10.10
N GLY A 60 2.44 9.34 -10.15
CA GLY A 60 2.57 7.90 -10.44
C GLY A 60 1.78 7.04 -9.46
N ASN A 61 1.90 7.31 -8.16
CA ASN A 61 1.16 6.60 -7.12
C ASN A 61 -0.36 6.85 -7.21
N ALA A 62 -0.78 8.07 -7.54
CA ALA A 62 -2.19 8.40 -7.79
C ALA A 62 -2.77 7.61 -8.97
N ILE A 63 -2.04 7.53 -10.09
CA ILE A 63 -2.44 6.74 -11.26
C ILE A 63 -2.52 5.25 -10.91
N SER A 64 -1.54 4.74 -10.15
CA SER A 64 -1.56 3.35 -9.67
C SER A 64 -2.81 3.04 -8.85
N LEU A 65 -3.16 3.89 -7.89
CA LEU A 65 -4.36 3.71 -7.07
C LEU A 65 -5.64 3.87 -7.89
N PHE A 66 -5.68 4.83 -8.81
CA PHE A 66 -6.81 5.08 -9.69
C PHE A 66 -7.15 3.85 -10.52
N TRP A 67 -6.17 3.26 -11.21
CA TRP A 67 -6.42 2.09 -12.07
C TRP A 67 -6.93 0.89 -11.26
N ILE A 68 -6.38 0.67 -10.06
CA ILE A 68 -6.86 -0.38 -9.15
C ILE A 68 -8.30 -0.13 -8.74
N CYS A 69 -8.65 1.09 -8.37
CA CYS A 69 -10.02 1.41 -7.98
C CYS A 69 -11.01 1.18 -9.14
N ILE A 70 -10.65 1.56 -10.36
CA ILE A 70 -11.47 1.27 -11.56
C ILE A 70 -11.58 -0.25 -11.80
N SER A 71 -10.48 -0.98 -11.69
CA SER A 71 -10.47 -2.45 -11.85
C SER A 71 -11.34 -3.12 -10.80
N MET A 72 -11.23 -2.72 -9.53
CA MET A 72 -12.03 -3.29 -8.44
C MET A 72 -13.50 -2.92 -8.57
N MET A 73 -13.81 -1.70 -9.01
CA MET A 73 -15.18 -1.30 -9.34
C MET A 73 -15.77 -2.23 -10.40
N ASN A 74 -15.03 -2.50 -11.48
CA ASN A 74 -15.44 -3.45 -12.51
C ASN A 74 -15.68 -4.86 -11.94
N ILE A 75 -14.79 -5.35 -11.08
CA ILE A 75 -14.90 -6.69 -10.48
C ILE A 75 -16.13 -6.82 -9.58
N ILE A 76 -16.42 -5.83 -8.74
CA ILE A 76 -17.59 -5.93 -7.84
C ILE A 76 -18.92 -5.97 -8.59
N PHE A 77 -19.01 -5.37 -9.78
CA PHE A 77 -20.20 -5.42 -10.62
C PHE A 77 -20.25 -6.66 -11.52
N LEU A 78 -19.13 -7.11 -12.08
CA LEU A 78 -19.12 -8.26 -13.00
C LEU A 78 -19.20 -9.62 -12.30
N LYS A 79 -18.62 -9.77 -11.10
CA LYS A 79 -18.59 -11.06 -10.38
C LYS A 79 -19.81 -11.29 -9.47
N ASP A 80 -20.82 -10.43 -9.51
CA ASP A 80 -22.00 -10.48 -8.62
C ASP A 80 -21.63 -10.53 -7.10
N ILE A 81 -20.52 -9.87 -6.75
CA ILE A 81 -20.04 -9.75 -5.35
C ILE A 81 -20.25 -8.34 -4.80
N PHE A 82 -21.20 -7.62 -5.39
CA PHE A 82 -21.53 -6.24 -5.08
C PHE A 82 -22.03 -6.12 -3.62
N SER A 83 -21.56 -5.08 -2.95
CA SER A 83 -22.16 -4.61 -1.71
C SER A 83 -21.91 -3.11 -1.60
N TRP A 84 -22.86 -2.39 -0.99
CA TRP A 84 -22.74 -0.95 -0.79
C TRP A 84 -21.48 -0.56 -0.02
N GLY A 85 -21.07 -1.37 0.97
CA GLY A 85 -19.85 -1.13 1.72
C GLY A 85 -18.59 -1.15 0.84
N LYS A 86 -18.43 -2.18 0.00
CA LYS A 86 -17.31 -2.25 -0.96
C LYS A 86 -17.36 -1.08 -1.94
N PHE A 87 -18.54 -0.79 -2.50
CA PHE A 87 -18.73 0.29 -3.46
C PHE A 87 -18.28 1.64 -2.90
N PHE A 88 -18.74 2.01 -1.70
CA PHE A 88 -18.40 3.30 -1.10
C PHE A 88 -16.91 3.40 -0.73
N VAL A 89 -16.28 2.31 -0.29
CA VAL A 89 -14.83 2.37 -0.04
C VAL A 89 -14.03 2.48 -1.33
N ILE A 90 -14.36 1.72 -2.37
CA ILE A 90 -13.68 1.86 -3.67
C ILE A 90 -13.90 3.27 -4.23
N LEU A 91 -15.11 3.82 -4.11
CA LEU A 91 -15.42 5.19 -4.55
C LEU A 91 -14.62 6.24 -3.76
N PHE A 92 -14.54 6.11 -2.44
CA PHE A 92 -13.73 6.99 -1.60
C PHE A 92 -12.25 6.94 -2.01
N MET A 93 -11.70 5.74 -2.21
CA MET A 93 -10.31 5.56 -2.65
C MET A 93 -10.07 6.11 -4.06
N LEU A 94 -11.04 5.99 -4.95
CA LEU A 94 -10.99 6.58 -6.29
C LEU A 94 -10.95 8.11 -6.23
N LEU A 95 -11.83 8.72 -5.42
CA LEU A 95 -11.83 10.17 -5.20
C LEU A 95 -10.52 10.63 -4.56
N TYR A 96 -9.97 9.85 -3.64
CA TYR A 96 -8.66 10.11 -3.03
C TYR A 96 -7.52 10.07 -4.06
N ALA A 97 -7.53 9.08 -4.97
CA ALA A 97 -6.56 9.01 -6.06
C ALA A 97 -6.66 10.23 -6.99
N ILE A 98 -7.87 10.64 -7.37
CA ILE A 98 -8.12 11.85 -8.17
C ILE A 98 -7.63 13.10 -7.43
N PHE A 99 -7.91 13.20 -6.13
CA PHE A 99 -7.44 14.30 -5.30
C PHE A 99 -5.92 14.40 -5.27
N ILE A 100 -5.20 13.29 -4.99
CA ILE A 100 -3.73 13.27 -5.01
C ILE A 100 -3.21 13.67 -6.40
N GLY A 101 -3.78 13.09 -7.46
CA GLY A 101 -3.38 13.39 -8.83
C GLY A 101 -3.54 14.88 -9.15
N TYR A 102 -4.67 15.48 -8.76
CA TYR A 102 -4.96 16.89 -8.95
C TYR A 102 -3.98 17.81 -8.20
N ILE A 103 -3.79 17.59 -6.89
CA ILE A 103 -2.87 18.44 -6.10
C ILE A 103 -1.42 18.29 -6.57
N SER A 104 -1.05 17.10 -7.05
CA SER A 104 0.30 16.82 -7.55
C SER A 104 0.54 17.49 -8.91
N PHE A 105 -0.43 17.42 -9.82
CA PHE A 105 -0.33 18.06 -11.13
C PHE A 105 -0.30 19.59 -11.01
N ARG A 106 -1.16 20.16 -10.16
CA ARG A 106 -1.24 21.62 -9.95
C ARG A 106 -0.15 22.18 -9.05
N HIS A 107 0.65 21.32 -8.41
CA HIS A 107 1.63 21.72 -7.40
C HIS A 107 0.98 22.61 -6.31
N SER A 108 -0.30 22.33 -6.00
CA SER A 108 -1.10 23.21 -5.11
C SER A 108 -0.62 23.19 -3.68
N PHE A 109 0.00 22.08 -3.25
CA PHE A 109 0.46 21.83 -1.88
C PHE A 109 2.00 21.74 -1.87
N SER A 110 2.59 21.93 -0.68
CA SER A 110 4.03 21.74 -0.50
C SER A 110 4.44 20.30 -0.79
N GLU A 111 5.69 20.12 -1.23
CA GLU A 111 6.27 18.80 -1.51
C GLU A 111 6.09 17.85 -0.32
N ASN A 112 6.36 18.33 0.91
CA ASN A 112 6.27 17.52 2.13
C ASN A 112 4.85 16.97 2.38
N ILE A 113 3.81 17.80 2.21
CA ILE A 113 2.42 17.36 2.43
C ILE A 113 2.00 16.41 1.31
N THR A 114 2.32 16.77 0.06
CA THR A 114 1.99 15.93 -1.11
C THR A 114 2.64 14.56 -0.99
N PHE A 115 3.91 14.52 -0.56
CA PHE A 115 4.64 13.28 -0.30
C PHE A 115 4.04 12.46 0.84
N ALA A 116 3.69 13.09 1.96
CA ALA A 116 3.07 12.39 3.09
C ALA A 116 1.75 11.71 2.69
N LEU A 117 0.94 12.37 1.86
CA LEU A 117 -0.32 11.84 1.35
C LEU A 117 -0.11 10.75 0.28
N ALA A 118 0.82 10.97 -0.64
CA ALA A 118 1.05 10.08 -1.76
C ALA A 118 2.20 9.08 -1.52
N HIS A 119 2.51 8.78 -0.26
CA HIS A 119 3.65 7.96 0.08
C HIS A 119 3.48 6.55 -0.51
N THR A 120 4.45 6.07 -1.29
CA THR A 120 4.47 4.76 -1.97
C THR A 120 3.98 3.64 -1.05
N PHE A 121 4.67 3.41 0.07
CA PHE A 121 4.25 2.45 1.10
C PHE A 121 2.76 2.50 1.46
N ILE A 122 2.20 3.67 1.77
CA ILE A 122 0.80 3.82 2.18
C ILE A 122 -0.14 3.47 1.02
N ILE A 123 0.13 4.00 -0.17
CA ILE A 123 -0.71 3.82 -1.35
C ILE A 123 -0.80 2.35 -1.76
N TYR A 124 0.34 1.67 -1.91
CA TYR A 124 0.36 0.26 -2.32
C TYR A 124 -0.18 -0.65 -1.22
N TYR A 125 0.09 -0.35 0.05
CA TYR A 125 -0.47 -1.09 1.17
C TYR A 125 -2.01 -1.04 1.14
N ILE A 126 -2.60 0.15 1.06
CA ILE A 126 -4.06 0.30 1.00
C ILE A 126 -4.63 -0.34 -0.28
N ALA A 127 -3.97 -0.19 -1.43
CA ALA A 127 -4.41 -0.80 -2.68
C ALA A 127 -4.51 -2.34 -2.57
N ILE A 128 -3.57 -2.99 -1.89
CA ILE A 128 -3.63 -4.44 -1.63
C ILE A 128 -4.89 -4.81 -0.83
N PHE A 129 -5.24 -4.06 0.22
CA PHE A 129 -6.48 -4.33 0.98
C PHE A 129 -7.74 -4.09 0.15
N VAL A 130 -7.76 -3.03 -0.65
CA VAL A 130 -8.86 -2.76 -1.56
C VAL A 130 -9.05 -3.93 -2.52
N VAL A 131 -7.97 -4.49 -3.08
CA VAL A 131 -8.05 -5.69 -3.92
C VAL A 131 -8.61 -6.88 -3.14
N LEU A 132 -8.00 -7.25 -2.02
CA LEU A 132 -8.40 -8.42 -1.24
C LEU A 132 -9.86 -8.35 -0.76
N TRP A 133 -10.30 -7.17 -0.34
CA TRP A 133 -11.66 -6.97 0.11
C TRP A 133 -12.68 -6.92 -1.04
N SER A 134 -12.33 -6.31 -2.17
CA SER A 134 -13.22 -6.24 -3.34
C SER A 134 -13.59 -7.63 -3.85
N PHE A 135 -12.62 -8.55 -3.89
CA PHE A 135 -12.82 -9.95 -4.22
C PHE A 135 -13.60 -10.76 -3.17
N GLY A 136 -13.98 -10.17 -2.03
CA GLY A 136 -14.64 -10.88 -0.94
C GLY A 136 -13.72 -11.91 -0.25
N SER A 137 -12.41 -11.84 -0.48
CA SER A 137 -11.45 -12.77 0.11
C SER A 137 -11.10 -12.42 1.55
N LEU A 138 -11.38 -11.20 1.98
CA LEU A 138 -11.35 -10.74 3.36
C LEU A 138 -12.76 -10.42 3.84
N SER A 139 -13.12 -10.95 5.01
CA SER A 139 -14.32 -10.53 5.73
C SER A 139 -13.95 -9.36 6.65
N PRO A 140 -14.48 -8.14 6.45
CA PRO A 140 -14.14 -6.99 7.29
C PRO A 140 -14.74 -7.17 8.68
N SER A 141 -13.98 -7.80 9.57
CA SER A 141 -14.23 -7.84 11.01
C SER A 141 -13.28 -6.88 11.72
N TRP A 142 -13.64 -6.43 12.93
CA TRP A 142 -12.77 -5.53 13.68
C TRP A 142 -11.39 -6.14 13.99
N TYR A 143 -11.32 -7.47 14.12
CA TYR A 143 -10.06 -8.20 14.29
C TYR A 143 -9.18 -8.14 13.04
N VAL A 144 -9.78 -8.32 11.85
CA VAL A 144 -9.06 -8.17 10.58
C VAL A 144 -8.53 -6.73 10.44
N ILE A 145 -9.34 -5.72 10.78
CA ILE A 145 -8.88 -4.32 10.76
C ILE A 145 -7.70 -4.11 11.72
N LEU A 146 -7.76 -4.68 12.92
CA LEU A 146 -6.67 -4.61 13.89
C LEU A 146 -5.39 -5.30 13.36
N ASP A 147 -5.52 -6.48 12.75
CA ASP A 147 -4.39 -7.21 12.17
C ASP A 147 -3.78 -6.50 10.96
N ILE A 148 -4.59 -5.78 10.17
CA ILE A 148 -4.11 -4.86 9.13
C ILE A 148 -3.24 -3.79 9.78
N ILE A 149 -3.73 -3.08 10.79
CA ILE A 149 -2.95 -2.02 11.47
C ILE A 149 -1.64 -2.57 12.06
N ILE A 150 -1.68 -3.77 12.67
CA ILE A 150 -0.49 -4.44 13.20
C ILE A 150 0.48 -4.79 12.07
N LEU A 151 0.01 -5.37 10.97
CA LEU A 151 0.83 -5.70 9.80
C LEU A 151 1.48 -4.45 9.19
N PHE A 152 0.74 -3.35 9.06
CA PHE A 152 1.27 -2.06 8.62
C PHE A 152 2.42 -1.58 9.52
N SER A 153 2.24 -1.71 10.83
CA SER A 153 3.23 -1.31 11.84
C SER A 153 4.49 -2.18 11.76
N ILE A 154 4.33 -3.50 11.63
CA ILE A 154 5.44 -4.46 11.47
C ILE A 154 6.23 -4.15 10.19
N LEU A 155 5.55 -3.99 9.05
CA LEU A 155 6.19 -3.69 7.78
C LEU A 155 6.90 -2.33 7.81
N SER A 156 6.32 -1.34 8.48
CA SER A 156 6.95 -0.03 8.70
C SER A 156 8.22 -0.14 9.55
N LEU A 157 8.21 -0.97 10.60
CA LEU A 157 9.38 -1.25 11.44
C LEU A 157 10.48 -1.97 10.64
N ILE A 158 10.13 -3.00 9.87
CA ILE A 158 11.08 -3.71 9.01
C ILE A 158 11.75 -2.74 8.04
N ARG A 159 10.96 -1.91 7.34
CA ARG A 159 11.47 -0.87 6.44
C ARG A 159 12.41 0.10 7.16
N TYR A 160 12.06 0.54 8.37
CA TYR A 160 12.93 1.39 9.18
C TYR A 160 14.28 0.73 9.48
N PHE A 161 14.28 -0.55 9.86
CA PHE A 161 15.52 -1.30 10.13
C PHE A 161 16.37 -1.51 8.88
N ILE A 162 15.75 -1.84 7.75
CA ILE A 162 16.42 -1.97 6.45
C ILE A 162 17.15 -0.65 6.13
N ARG A 163 16.44 0.48 6.14
CA ARG A 163 17.02 1.80 5.86
C ARG A 163 18.17 2.16 6.79
N LYS A 164 18.01 1.87 8.09
CA LYS A 164 19.06 2.11 9.08
C LYS A 164 20.34 1.30 8.79
N HIS A 165 20.21 0.06 8.33
CA HIS A 165 21.34 -0.81 8.03
C HIS A 165 22.04 -0.44 6.71
N PHE A 166 21.29 -0.02 5.68
CA PHE A 166 21.88 0.42 4.42
C PHE A 166 22.56 1.79 4.52
N ALA A 167 21.99 2.72 5.30
CA ALA A 167 22.57 4.05 5.49
C ALA A 167 23.93 4.05 6.22
N SER A 168 24.21 3.04 7.05
CA SER A 168 25.50 2.94 7.74
C SER A 168 26.67 2.52 6.83
N ASN A 169 26.39 1.91 5.68
CA ASN A 169 27.44 1.38 4.80
C ASN A 169 27.94 2.40 3.77
N THR A 170 27.15 3.43 3.46
CA THR A 170 27.53 4.47 2.49
C THR A 170 28.41 5.56 3.09
N SER A 171 28.33 5.83 4.40
CA SER A 171 29.15 6.84 5.09
C SER A 171 30.62 6.43 5.27
N SER A 172 30.95 5.14 5.14
CA SER A 172 32.33 4.63 5.20
C SER A 172 33.09 4.68 3.87
N GLY A 173 32.45 5.04 2.76
CA GLY A 173 33.04 4.96 1.40
C GLY A 173 33.32 6.31 0.71
N SER A 174 32.85 7.45 1.22
CA SER A 174 32.88 8.73 0.47
C SER A 174 34.04 9.66 0.82
N SER A 175 35.22 9.16 1.23
CA SER A 175 36.36 10.04 1.52
C SER A 175 37.28 10.33 0.33
N ASN A 176 37.10 9.71 -0.85
CA ASN A 176 38.06 9.84 -1.97
C ASN A 176 37.38 9.85 -3.35
N ALA A 177 36.44 10.76 -3.61
CA ALA A 177 36.04 11.09 -4.98
C ALA A 177 36.43 12.53 -5.30
N PRO A 178 37.57 12.77 -5.97
CA PRO A 178 37.92 14.06 -6.53
C PRO A 178 37.29 14.16 -7.93
N PHE A 179 36.09 14.72 -8.02
CA PHE A 179 35.56 15.31 -9.26
C PHE A 179 34.67 16.51 -8.92
#